data_AF-A0A955NTZ5-F1
#
_entry.id   AF-A0A955NTZ5-F1
#
_cell.length_a   1.000
_cell.length_b   1.000
_cell.length_c   1.000
_cell.angle_alpha   90.00
_cell.angle_beta   90.00
_cell.angle_gamma   90.00
#
_symmetry.space_group_name_H-M   'P 1'
#
loop_
_entity.id
_entity.type
_entity.pdbx_description
1 polymer ?
#
loop_
_entity_poly.entity_id
_entity_poly.type
_entity_poly.pdbx_seq_one_letter_code
_entity_poly.pdbx_strand_id
1 'polypeptide(L)'
;HGHWTGATNAPEVHSRCVFLAKRGFIVLSLDAIGAGERAYKGIAYHGRQLGYQVLPTGKTLAGLQIEDNHRAIDLLCSLPEVDPKAIGVTGASGGGNQTFNLTVLDPRVRAAVGVCFFGTYEGYLHGAHCACELVPGALTYADEGTVAGLIAPRPFAIFAAREDHGAAFQIADAREQAEIAKKLYALADANDQFEFIEYEGGHDYSQVMRETMVAFFEKHLMGKDNDGKIPEPQLDVLAPEELQVLDEKGLPEGSLFVPQLVAKLADEKVESFESEGKDWANPKDRPTLRQALVEKVFGGFPVDIVAGEKPQATLEEKGGESYLESEPGVRLPMTIPPKDSPQTDRIILVLGDYPEGFAPDNNTGCEFATLSPRGTGPTRWPSANTVDCEDYLLAQGSNILGRPMLGQWTWDALAAVAALRKEFPNSETFVYGEG
;
A
#
# COMPACT_ATOMS: atom_id res chain seq x y z
N HIS A 1 -11.29 9.41 8.67
CA HIS A 1 -12.23 9.67 7.55
C HIS A 1 -11.65 9.08 6.26
N GLY A 2 -12.41 9.00 5.17
CA GLY A 2 -11.87 8.58 3.86
C GLY A 2 -11.34 9.75 3.04
N HIS A 3 -11.28 9.58 1.72
CA HIS A 3 -10.66 10.54 0.80
C HIS A 3 -11.55 11.74 0.39
N TRP A 4 -12.42 12.20 1.28
CA TRP A 4 -13.25 13.39 1.03
C TRP A 4 -12.43 14.67 0.99
N THR A 5 -12.77 15.55 0.05
CA THR A 5 -12.29 16.93 0.04
C THR A 5 -12.69 17.63 1.33
N GLY A 6 -11.74 18.29 2.00
CA GLY A 6 -11.97 18.92 3.30
C GLY A 6 -11.78 17.99 4.51
N ALA A 7 -11.47 16.70 4.29
CA ALA A 7 -11.06 15.75 5.33
C ALA A 7 -12.07 15.67 6.49
N THR A 8 -11.67 15.94 7.74
CA THR A 8 -12.62 15.94 8.87
C THR A 8 -13.68 17.03 8.81
N ASN A 9 -13.40 18.11 8.07
CA ASN A 9 -14.26 19.29 8.00
C ASN A 9 -15.31 19.18 6.88
N ALA A 10 -15.26 18.11 6.08
CA ALA A 10 -16.28 17.81 5.09
C ALA A 10 -17.66 17.66 5.76
N PRO A 11 -18.73 18.31 5.25
CA PRO A 11 -20.07 18.22 5.84
C PRO A 11 -20.56 16.77 6.01
N GLU A 12 -20.23 15.89 5.08
CA GLU A 12 -20.57 14.47 5.11
C GLU A 12 -19.91 13.77 6.30
N VAL A 13 -18.63 14.06 6.57
CA VAL A 13 -17.90 13.50 7.72
C VAL A 13 -18.42 14.10 9.03
N HIS A 14 -18.66 15.40 9.05
CA HIS A 14 -19.16 16.09 10.23
C HIS A 14 -20.57 15.62 10.63
N SER A 15 -21.45 15.39 9.65
CA SER A 15 -22.82 14.89 9.88
C SER A 15 -22.84 13.61 10.71
N ARG A 16 -21.97 12.65 10.39
CA ARG A 16 -21.82 11.39 11.15
C ARG A 16 -21.40 11.65 12.60
N CYS A 17 -20.49 12.60 12.80
CA CYS A 17 -20.01 12.95 14.14
C CYS A 17 -21.13 13.60 14.98
N VAL A 18 -21.86 14.55 14.40
CA VAL A 18 -23.00 15.20 15.06
C VAL A 18 -24.09 14.18 15.39
N PHE A 19 -24.36 13.23 14.48
CA PHE A 19 -25.38 12.22 14.72
C PHE A 19 -24.99 11.33 15.91
N LEU A 20 -23.77 10.77 15.94
CA LEU A 20 -23.27 9.99 17.07
C LEU A 20 -23.31 10.80 18.39
N ALA A 21 -22.89 12.06 18.36
CA ALA A 21 -22.95 12.93 19.54
C ALA A 21 -24.38 13.12 20.07
N LYS A 22 -25.36 13.36 19.17
CA LYS A 22 -26.79 13.44 19.54
C LYS A 22 -27.34 12.12 20.13
N ARG A 23 -26.65 10.99 19.93
CA ARG A 23 -27.02 9.67 20.47
C ARG A 23 -26.31 9.30 21.76
N GLY A 24 -25.47 10.20 22.28
CA GLY A 24 -24.80 10.04 23.56
C GLY A 24 -23.37 9.48 23.47
N PHE A 25 -22.78 9.46 22.29
CA PHE A 25 -21.37 9.10 22.11
C PHE A 25 -20.47 10.34 22.21
N ILE A 26 -19.29 10.18 22.79
CA ILE A 26 -18.19 11.14 22.64
C ILE A 26 -17.46 10.78 21.36
N VAL A 27 -17.28 11.74 20.46
CA VAL A 27 -16.76 11.51 19.11
C VAL A 27 -15.48 12.31 18.91
N LEU A 28 -14.44 11.62 18.47
CA LEU A 28 -13.20 12.23 17.98
C LEU A 28 -13.02 11.84 16.50
N SER A 29 -12.77 12.85 15.67
CA SER A 29 -12.42 12.67 14.25
C SER A 29 -11.08 13.35 14.02
N LEU A 30 -10.14 12.65 13.39
CA LEU A 30 -8.79 13.13 13.16
C LEU A 30 -8.51 13.27 11.67
N ASP A 31 -7.81 14.34 11.31
CA ASP A 31 -7.20 14.45 10.00
C ASP A 31 -6.13 13.38 9.84
N ALA A 32 -6.26 12.56 8.79
CA ALA A 32 -5.22 11.65 8.39
C ALA A 32 -3.96 12.43 7.95
N ILE A 33 -2.78 11.82 8.11
CA ILE A 33 -1.53 12.40 7.61
C ILE A 33 -1.67 12.76 6.12
N GLY A 34 -1.42 14.02 5.76
CA GLY A 34 -1.56 14.52 4.39
C GLY A 34 -3.01 14.76 3.95
N ALA A 35 -3.92 15.01 4.89
CA ALA A 35 -5.28 15.47 4.68
C ALA A 35 -5.61 16.65 5.61
N GLY A 36 -6.62 17.44 5.26
CA GLY A 36 -7.09 18.58 6.07
C GLY A 36 -5.97 19.52 6.50
N GLU A 37 -5.91 19.84 7.78
CA GLU A 37 -4.92 20.72 8.39
C GLU A 37 -3.50 20.10 8.47
N ARG A 38 -3.38 18.82 8.11
CA ARG A 38 -2.10 18.07 8.00
C ARG A 38 -1.63 17.92 6.56
N ALA A 39 -2.27 18.61 5.61
CA ALA A 39 -1.84 18.65 4.21
C ALA A 39 -0.50 19.39 4.06
N TYR A 40 0.40 18.86 3.24
CA TYR A 40 1.69 19.49 2.97
C TYR A 40 1.67 20.16 1.58
N LYS A 41 1.94 21.46 1.51
CA LYS A 41 1.93 22.25 0.26
C LYS A 41 0.65 22.06 -0.59
N GLY A 42 -0.50 21.93 0.07
CA GLY A 42 -1.79 21.71 -0.59
C GLY A 42 -2.04 20.29 -1.09
N ILE A 43 -1.13 19.34 -0.84
CA ILE A 43 -1.38 17.91 -1.11
C ILE A 43 -2.28 17.37 -0.01
N ALA A 44 -3.58 17.31 -0.32
CA ALA A 44 -4.65 16.86 0.57
C ALA A 44 -5.33 15.63 -0.05
N TYR A 45 -4.71 14.45 0.14
CA TYR A 45 -5.28 13.15 -0.24
C TYR A 45 -4.55 12.05 0.55
N HIS A 46 -4.58 12.15 1.88
CA HIS A 46 -3.92 11.20 2.77
C HIS A 46 -2.45 10.94 2.37
N GLY A 47 -1.72 12.01 2.03
CA GLY A 47 -0.31 11.93 1.65
C GLY A 47 -0.02 11.41 0.24
N ARG A 48 -0.97 10.77 -0.45
CA ARG A 48 -0.84 10.26 -1.83
C ARG A 48 0.55 9.64 -2.08
N GLN A 49 1.25 10.10 -3.10
CA GLN A 49 2.60 9.67 -3.48
C GLN A 49 3.67 9.94 -2.40
N LEU A 50 3.51 11.02 -1.62
CA LEU A 50 4.48 11.36 -0.59
C LEU A 50 4.53 10.30 0.53
N GLY A 51 3.44 9.55 0.72
CA GLY A 51 3.40 8.43 1.65
C GLY A 51 4.40 7.32 1.34
N TYR A 52 4.76 7.13 0.07
CA TYR A 52 5.73 6.10 -0.34
C TYR A 52 7.15 6.42 0.12
N GLN A 53 7.47 7.69 0.38
CA GLN A 53 8.77 8.09 0.90
C GLN A 53 9.05 7.53 2.30
N VAL A 54 8.02 7.05 3.01
CA VAL A 54 8.15 6.43 4.33
C VAL A 54 8.70 5.00 4.22
N LEU A 55 8.45 4.28 3.13
CA LEU A 55 8.81 2.85 2.97
C LEU A 55 10.29 2.55 3.22
N PRO A 56 11.27 3.34 2.70
CA PRO A 56 12.69 3.09 2.95
C PRO A 56 13.11 3.14 4.43
N THR A 57 12.32 3.79 5.29
CA THR A 57 12.57 3.84 6.74
C THR A 57 12.14 2.55 7.47
N GLY A 58 11.53 1.61 6.75
CA GLY A 58 10.92 0.40 7.31
C GLY A 58 9.54 0.63 7.93
N LYS A 59 8.88 1.75 7.60
CA LYS A 59 7.54 2.10 8.05
C LYS A 59 6.62 2.32 6.85
N THR A 60 5.31 2.25 7.06
CA THR A 60 4.31 2.57 6.03
C THR A 60 3.49 3.78 6.44
N LEU A 61 2.92 4.50 5.47
CA LEU A 61 1.99 5.58 5.80
C LEU A 61 0.75 5.04 6.54
N ALA A 62 0.22 3.89 6.11
CA ALA A 62 -0.85 3.18 6.79
C ALA A 62 -0.51 2.98 8.28
N GLY A 63 0.67 2.43 8.58
CA GLY A 63 1.11 2.18 9.96
C GLY A 63 1.24 3.45 10.80
N LEU A 64 1.73 4.55 10.23
CA LEU A 64 1.78 5.84 10.92
C LEU A 64 0.37 6.38 11.24
N GLN A 65 -0.59 6.25 10.32
CA GLN A 65 -1.96 6.68 10.56
C GLN A 65 -2.67 5.79 11.58
N ILE A 66 -2.38 4.48 11.61
CA ILE A 66 -2.87 3.58 12.66
C ILE A 66 -2.29 3.97 14.03
N GLU A 67 -1.02 4.34 14.12
CA GLU A 67 -0.41 4.85 15.35
C GLU A 67 -1.13 6.12 15.85
N ASP A 68 -1.45 7.07 14.96
CA ASP A 68 -2.24 8.25 15.31
C ASP A 68 -3.62 7.85 15.88
N ASN A 69 -4.26 6.84 15.29
CA ASN A 69 -5.55 6.36 15.77
C ASN A 69 -5.45 5.66 17.14
N HIS A 70 -4.38 4.90 17.41
CA HIS A 70 -4.11 4.36 18.75
C HIS A 70 -3.96 5.48 19.78
N ARG A 71 -3.26 6.56 19.42
CA ARG A 71 -3.11 7.76 20.28
C ARG A 71 -4.45 8.49 20.47
N ALA A 72 -5.33 8.51 19.47
CA ALA A 72 -6.69 9.03 19.63
C ALA A 72 -7.49 8.24 20.66
N ILE A 73 -7.37 6.91 20.68
CA ILE A 73 -8.00 6.07 21.71
C ILE A 73 -7.39 6.36 23.08
N ASP A 74 -6.06 6.57 23.17
CA ASP A 74 -5.43 6.98 24.44
C ASP A 74 -6.00 8.30 24.96
N LEU A 75 -6.16 9.29 24.08
CA LEU A 75 -6.76 10.58 24.42
C LEU A 75 -8.20 10.40 24.91
N LEU A 76 -9.04 9.70 24.14
CA LEU A 76 -10.43 9.44 24.53
C LEU A 76 -10.50 8.76 25.89
N CYS A 77 -9.75 7.68 26.10
CA CYS A 77 -9.71 6.94 27.37
C CYS A 77 -9.18 7.76 28.56
N SER A 78 -8.50 8.89 28.31
CA SER A 78 -8.04 9.80 29.37
C SER A 78 -9.12 10.77 29.85
N LEU A 79 -10.20 10.96 29.07
CA LEU A 79 -11.30 11.85 29.42
C LEU A 79 -12.22 11.19 30.45
N PRO A 80 -12.58 11.87 31.55
CA PRO A 80 -13.42 11.28 32.60
C PRO A 80 -14.84 10.95 32.14
N GLU A 81 -15.31 11.54 31.03
CA GLU A 81 -16.62 11.29 30.44
C GLU A 81 -16.65 10.05 29.52
N VAL A 82 -15.50 9.48 29.16
CA VAL A 82 -15.40 8.32 28.27
C VAL A 82 -15.34 7.03 29.07
N ASP A 83 -16.17 6.04 28.72
CA ASP A 83 -15.99 4.67 29.19
C ASP A 83 -14.94 3.96 28.32
N PRO A 84 -13.75 3.64 28.85
CA PRO A 84 -12.69 2.96 28.08
C PRO A 84 -13.07 1.52 27.69
N LYS A 85 -14.18 0.98 28.22
CA LYS A 85 -14.71 -0.35 27.85
C LYS A 85 -15.76 -0.28 26.74
N ALA A 86 -16.03 0.88 26.17
CA ALA A 86 -17.07 1.08 25.16
C ALA A 86 -16.55 1.87 23.93
N ILE A 87 -15.36 1.51 23.43
CA ILE A 87 -14.74 2.19 22.29
C ILE A 87 -15.27 1.62 20.96
N GLY A 88 -15.87 2.50 20.16
CA GLY A 88 -16.32 2.23 18.79
C GLY A 88 -15.45 2.93 17.75
N VAL A 89 -15.24 2.31 16.59
CA VAL A 89 -14.49 2.90 15.47
C VAL A 89 -15.24 2.76 14.17
N THR A 90 -15.34 3.84 13.40
CA THR A 90 -15.94 3.79 12.06
C THR A 90 -15.28 4.74 11.08
N GLY A 91 -15.28 4.35 9.81
CA GLY A 91 -14.74 5.12 8.71
C GLY A 91 -15.15 4.51 7.38
N ALA A 92 -14.92 5.27 6.31
CA ALA A 92 -15.24 4.86 4.95
C ALA A 92 -14.03 5.01 4.02
N SER A 93 -13.94 4.20 2.96
CA SER A 93 -12.81 4.21 2.01
C SER A 93 -11.47 3.98 2.73
N GLY A 94 -10.45 4.82 2.51
CA GLY A 94 -9.21 4.81 3.31
C GLY A 94 -9.44 4.87 4.83
N GLY A 95 -10.53 5.51 5.29
CA GLY A 95 -10.93 5.49 6.70
C GLY A 95 -11.58 4.17 7.15
N GLY A 96 -12.18 3.43 6.23
CA GLY A 96 -12.63 2.05 6.43
C GLY A 96 -11.44 1.12 6.58
N ASN A 97 -10.43 1.25 5.71
CA ASN A 97 -9.14 0.58 5.82
C ASN A 97 -8.46 0.85 7.17
N GLN A 98 -8.46 2.12 7.63
CA GLN A 98 -7.94 2.46 8.95
C GLN A 98 -8.76 1.85 10.10
N THR A 99 -10.10 1.88 10.00
CA THR A 99 -11.00 1.25 10.98
C THR A 99 -10.71 -0.24 11.10
N PHE A 100 -10.56 -0.90 9.97
CA PHE A 100 -10.30 -2.32 9.88
C PHE A 100 -8.97 -2.71 10.54
N ASN A 101 -7.88 -2.10 10.10
CA ASN A 101 -6.55 -2.39 10.64
C ASN A 101 -6.41 -2.00 12.13
N LEU A 102 -6.98 -0.85 12.54
CA LEU A 102 -6.99 -0.46 13.95
C LEU A 102 -7.77 -1.46 14.80
N THR A 103 -8.90 -1.96 14.31
CA THR A 103 -9.71 -2.93 15.05
C THR A 103 -8.94 -4.23 15.22
N VAL A 104 -8.24 -4.71 14.19
CA VAL A 104 -7.36 -5.88 14.28
C VAL A 104 -6.27 -5.68 15.35
N LEU A 105 -5.62 -4.52 15.36
CA LEU A 105 -4.42 -4.27 16.17
C LEU A 105 -4.69 -3.76 17.60
N ASP A 106 -5.82 -3.08 17.83
CA ASP A 106 -6.17 -2.54 19.14
C ASP A 106 -7.32 -3.33 19.80
N PRO A 107 -7.04 -4.12 20.86
CA PRO A 107 -8.07 -4.88 21.56
C PRO A 107 -9.06 -4.00 22.35
N ARG A 108 -8.77 -2.70 22.53
CA ARG A 108 -9.67 -1.75 23.20
C ARG A 108 -10.86 -1.42 22.33
N VAL A 109 -10.75 -1.51 21.00
CA VAL A 109 -11.90 -1.35 20.09
C VAL A 109 -12.87 -2.51 20.33
N ARG A 110 -14.08 -2.18 20.77
CA ARG A 110 -15.11 -3.14 21.18
C ARG A 110 -16.17 -3.40 20.13
N ALA A 111 -16.38 -2.45 19.22
CA ALA A 111 -17.24 -2.62 18.05
C ALA A 111 -16.71 -1.74 16.92
N ALA A 112 -16.80 -2.19 15.67
CA ALA A 112 -16.35 -1.38 14.53
C ALA A 112 -17.27 -1.51 13.31
N VAL A 113 -17.33 -0.44 12.52
CA VAL A 113 -18.07 -0.40 11.25
C VAL A 113 -17.18 0.18 10.16
N GLY A 114 -16.74 -0.67 9.23
CA GLY A 114 -15.99 -0.24 8.05
C GLY A 114 -16.90 -0.12 6.83
N VAL A 115 -16.77 0.96 6.06
CA VAL A 115 -17.66 1.28 4.94
C VAL A 115 -16.88 1.46 3.64
N CYS A 116 -17.36 0.90 2.53
CA CYS A 116 -16.80 1.05 1.17
C CYS A 116 -15.26 0.96 1.12
N PHE A 117 -14.70 -0.10 1.69
CA PHE A 117 -13.24 -0.35 1.70
C PHE A 117 -12.87 -1.82 1.45
N PHE A 118 -13.83 -2.74 1.62
CA PHE A 118 -13.58 -4.17 1.71
C PHE A 118 -13.70 -4.84 0.35
N GLY A 119 -12.73 -5.69 0.02
CA GLY A 119 -12.57 -6.36 -1.27
C GLY A 119 -11.47 -7.40 -1.13
N THR A 120 -10.49 -7.41 -2.02
CA THR A 120 -9.30 -8.29 -1.94
C THR A 120 -8.02 -7.48 -2.10
N TYR A 121 -6.92 -7.95 -1.53
CA TYR A 121 -5.60 -7.36 -1.81
C TYR A 121 -5.21 -7.49 -3.29
N GLU A 122 -5.72 -8.50 -4.00
CA GLU A 122 -5.56 -8.63 -5.46
C GLU A 122 -6.28 -7.51 -6.22
N GLY A 123 -7.47 -7.09 -5.78
CA GLY A 123 -8.21 -5.97 -6.36
C GLY A 123 -7.41 -4.65 -6.40
N TYR A 124 -6.54 -4.43 -5.41
CA TYR A 124 -5.63 -3.27 -5.39
C TYR A 124 -4.55 -3.32 -6.48
N LEU A 125 -4.27 -4.48 -7.09
CA LEU A 125 -3.35 -4.59 -8.23
C LEU A 125 -3.94 -4.02 -9.53
N HIS A 126 -5.27 -3.91 -9.61
CA HIS A 126 -5.99 -3.53 -10.82
C HIS A 126 -6.36 -2.03 -10.87
N GLY A 127 -5.93 -1.23 -9.90
CA GLY A 127 -6.18 0.21 -9.89
C GLY A 127 -5.25 0.98 -8.97
N ALA A 128 -5.13 2.29 -9.23
CA ALA A 128 -4.37 3.17 -8.37
C ALA A 128 -5.08 3.32 -7.02
N HIS A 129 -4.34 3.11 -5.94
CA HIS A 129 -4.81 3.32 -4.58
C HIS A 129 -3.92 4.31 -3.83
N CYS A 130 -4.31 4.72 -2.62
CA CYS A 130 -3.48 5.60 -1.82
C CYS A 130 -2.36 4.83 -1.10
N ALA A 131 -1.22 5.47 -0.83
CA ALA A 131 -0.17 4.90 0.00
C ALA A 131 -0.64 4.54 1.43
N CYS A 132 -1.72 5.17 1.90
CA CYS A 132 -2.32 4.87 3.20
C CYS A 132 -3.10 3.56 3.25
N GLU A 133 -3.37 2.96 2.09
CA GLU A 133 -4.08 1.68 1.95
C GLU A 133 -3.12 0.53 1.64
N LEU A 134 -1.86 0.84 1.34
CA LEU A 134 -0.84 -0.16 1.03
C LEU A 134 -0.34 -0.88 2.29
N VAL A 135 -0.51 -2.20 2.29
CA VAL A 135 0.16 -3.13 3.22
C VAL A 135 1.17 -3.97 2.43
N PRO A 136 2.49 -3.68 2.54
CA PRO A 136 3.50 -4.41 1.80
C PRO A 136 3.51 -5.91 2.12
N GLY A 137 3.53 -6.75 1.09
CA GLY A 137 3.59 -8.20 1.20
C GLY A 137 2.30 -8.87 1.69
N ALA A 138 1.17 -8.15 1.79
CA ALA A 138 -0.06 -8.72 2.35
C ALA A 138 -0.51 -10.00 1.61
N LEU A 139 -0.42 -10.03 0.28
CA LEU A 139 -0.75 -11.19 -0.57
C LEU A 139 0.14 -12.42 -0.31
N THR A 140 1.24 -12.28 0.42
CA THR A 140 2.12 -13.41 0.72
C THR A 140 1.63 -14.27 1.90
N TYR A 141 0.67 -13.77 2.69
CA TYR A 141 0.20 -14.48 3.89
C TYR A 141 -1.29 -14.32 4.20
N ALA A 142 -2.02 -13.38 3.60
CA ALA A 142 -3.43 -13.18 3.90
C ALA A 142 -4.20 -12.49 2.75
N ASP A 143 -5.52 -12.54 2.85
CA ASP A 143 -6.45 -11.64 2.16
C ASP A 143 -7.43 -11.01 3.16
N GLU A 144 -8.15 -9.94 2.77
CA GLU A 144 -8.94 -9.12 3.69
C GLU A 144 -9.97 -9.92 4.50
N GLY A 145 -10.59 -10.96 3.93
CA GLY A 145 -11.51 -11.85 4.63
C GLY A 145 -10.85 -12.65 5.76
N THR A 146 -9.61 -13.09 5.56
CA THR A 146 -8.85 -13.80 6.59
C THR A 146 -8.39 -12.85 7.70
N VAL A 147 -7.99 -11.62 7.34
CA VAL A 147 -7.62 -10.57 8.31
C VAL A 147 -8.85 -10.18 9.15
N ALA A 148 -10.04 -10.12 8.56
CA ALA A 148 -11.27 -9.83 9.29
C ALA A 148 -11.59 -10.88 10.36
N GLY A 149 -11.21 -12.13 10.13
CA GLY A 149 -11.32 -13.20 11.12
C GLY A 149 -10.52 -12.94 12.40
N LEU A 150 -9.44 -12.15 12.36
CA LEU A 150 -8.65 -11.79 13.55
C LEU A 150 -9.42 -10.88 14.52
N ILE A 151 -10.52 -10.27 14.08
CA ILE A 151 -11.34 -9.40 14.93
C ILE A 151 -12.26 -10.24 15.83
N ALA A 152 -12.60 -11.46 15.42
CA ALA A 152 -13.47 -12.35 16.18
C ALA A 152 -12.93 -12.57 17.61
N PRO A 153 -13.80 -12.60 18.64
CA PRO A 153 -15.26 -12.59 18.57
C PRO A 153 -15.89 -11.19 18.69
N ARG A 154 -15.15 -10.10 18.42
CA ARG A 154 -15.69 -8.74 18.63
C ARG A 154 -16.66 -8.33 17.52
N PRO A 155 -17.70 -7.54 17.82
CA PRO A 155 -18.63 -7.02 16.83
C PRO A 155 -17.92 -6.23 15.71
N PHE A 156 -18.12 -6.65 14.47
CA PHE A 156 -17.62 -5.95 13.28
C PHE A 156 -18.63 -5.99 12.14
N ALA A 157 -18.95 -4.81 11.60
CA ALA A 157 -19.80 -4.68 10.43
C ALA A 157 -19.05 -4.09 9.24
N ILE A 158 -19.32 -4.62 8.05
CA ILE A 158 -18.85 -4.11 6.76
C ILE A 158 -20.05 -3.65 5.96
N PHE A 159 -20.04 -2.39 5.54
CA PHE A 159 -21.04 -1.84 4.62
C PHE A 159 -20.42 -1.66 3.23
N ALA A 160 -20.99 -2.33 2.24
CA ALA A 160 -20.55 -2.26 0.86
C ALA A 160 -21.60 -1.55 -0.01
N ALA A 161 -21.15 -0.72 -0.94
CA ALA A 161 -22.00 -0.07 -1.93
C ALA A 161 -21.99 -0.88 -3.24
N ARG A 162 -23.18 -1.16 -3.80
CA ARG A 162 -23.33 -2.04 -4.97
C ARG A 162 -22.79 -1.44 -6.26
N GLU A 163 -22.77 -0.12 -6.37
CA GLU A 163 -22.34 0.63 -7.54
C GLU A 163 -20.96 1.29 -7.30
N ASP A 164 -20.21 0.80 -6.31
CA ASP A 164 -18.80 1.16 -6.13
C ASP A 164 -17.93 0.40 -7.13
N HIS A 165 -17.59 1.08 -8.22
CA HIS A 165 -16.85 0.49 -9.34
C HIS A 165 -15.33 0.64 -9.19
N GLY A 166 -14.82 1.01 -8.02
CA GLY A 166 -13.39 1.00 -7.74
C GLY A 166 -12.80 -0.41 -7.89
N ALA A 167 -11.62 -0.53 -8.49
CA ALA A 167 -11.00 -1.83 -8.76
C ALA A 167 -10.81 -2.69 -7.49
N ALA A 168 -10.50 -2.05 -6.36
CA ALA A 168 -10.34 -2.72 -5.07
C ALA A 168 -11.65 -2.98 -4.31
N PHE A 169 -12.79 -2.45 -4.78
CA PHE A 169 -14.06 -2.43 -4.04
C PHE A 169 -15.20 -3.13 -4.79
N GLN A 170 -14.87 -4.05 -5.71
CA GLN A 170 -15.87 -4.79 -6.44
C GLN A 170 -16.74 -5.60 -5.47
N ILE A 171 -18.06 -5.48 -5.62
CA ILE A 171 -19.02 -6.12 -4.71
C ILE A 171 -18.91 -7.65 -4.69
N ALA A 172 -18.47 -8.26 -5.80
CA ALA A 172 -18.26 -9.70 -5.89
C ALA A 172 -17.13 -10.16 -4.96
N ASP A 173 -16.01 -9.44 -4.97
CA ASP A 173 -14.83 -9.74 -4.16
C ASP A 173 -15.14 -9.53 -2.67
N ALA A 174 -15.85 -8.44 -2.35
CA ALA A 174 -16.30 -8.16 -0.99
C ALA A 174 -17.20 -9.27 -0.41
N ARG A 175 -18.12 -9.82 -1.23
CA ARG A 175 -18.98 -10.95 -0.85
C ARG A 175 -18.15 -12.20 -0.57
N GLU A 176 -17.19 -12.52 -1.43
CA GLU A 176 -16.34 -13.69 -1.24
C GLU A 176 -15.55 -13.60 0.07
N GLN A 177 -14.90 -12.46 0.31
CA GLN A 177 -14.14 -12.25 1.54
C GLN A 177 -15.03 -12.22 2.78
N ALA A 178 -16.27 -11.71 2.67
CA ALA A 178 -17.23 -11.74 3.78
C ALA A 178 -17.64 -13.18 4.15
N GLU A 179 -17.77 -14.09 3.18
CA GLU A 179 -18.04 -15.50 3.45
C GLU A 179 -16.85 -16.20 4.14
N ILE A 180 -15.61 -15.79 3.83
CA ILE A 180 -14.42 -16.25 4.56
C ILE A 180 -14.48 -15.76 6.00
N ALA A 181 -14.74 -14.46 6.22
CA ALA A 181 -14.84 -13.88 7.56
C ALA A 181 -15.94 -14.54 8.39
N LYS A 182 -17.14 -14.75 7.84
CA LYS A 182 -18.26 -15.46 8.52
C LYS A 182 -17.85 -16.84 9.02
N LYS A 183 -17.14 -17.63 8.20
CA LYS A 183 -16.64 -18.95 8.61
C LYS A 183 -15.67 -18.86 9.78
N LEU A 184 -14.79 -17.85 9.80
CA LEU A 184 -13.84 -17.65 10.89
C LEU A 184 -14.54 -17.20 12.19
N TYR A 185 -15.54 -16.32 12.09
CA TYR A 185 -16.40 -15.98 13.24
C TYR A 185 -17.19 -17.19 13.75
N ALA A 186 -17.64 -18.08 12.87
CA ALA A 186 -18.32 -19.32 13.24
C ALA A 186 -17.42 -20.23 14.08
N LEU A 187 -16.13 -20.34 13.74
CA LEU A 187 -15.16 -21.12 14.52
C LEU A 187 -14.91 -20.54 15.92
N ALA A 188 -15.21 -19.26 16.12
CA ALA A 188 -15.13 -18.57 17.42
C ALA A 188 -16.48 -18.52 18.16
N ASP A 189 -17.50 -19.26 17.70
CA ASP A 189 -18.87 -19.24 18.22
C ASP A 189 -19.49 -17.83 18.25
N ALA A 190 -19.09 -16.95 17.32
CA ALA A 190 -19.43 -15.53 17.30
C ALA A 190 -20.16 -15.11 16.02
N ASN A 191 -20.96 -16.00 15.43
CA ASN A 191 -21.66 -15.75 14.16
C ASN A 191 -22.52 -14.47 14.15
N ASP A 192 -23.07 -14.10 15.30
CA ASP A 192 -23.92 -12.92 15.50
C ASP A 192 -23.13 -11.61 15.70
N GLN A 193 -21.81 -11.68 15.67
CA GLN A 193 -20.89 -10.53 15.83
C GLN A 193 -20.32 -10.03 14.50
N PHE A 194 -20.59 -10.70 13.37
CA PHE A 194 -20.14 -10.24 12.06
C PHE A 194 -21.31 -9.94 11.12
N GLU A 195 -21.35 -8.71 10.61
CA GLU A 195 -22.40 -8.26 9.68
C GLU A 195 -21.77 -7.79 8.37
N PHE A 196 -22.23 -8.32 7.23
CA PHE A 196 -21.92 -7.79 5.91
C PHE A 196 -23.21 -7.29 5.27
N ILE A 197 -23.30 -5.99 5.03
CA ILE A 197 -24.53 -5.34 4.56
C ILE A 197 -24.23 -4.60 3.26
N GLU A 198 -25.07 -4.83 2.27
CA GLU A 198 -25.00 -4.16 0.97
C GLU A 198 -26.04 -3.05 0.89
N TYR A 199 -25.64 -1.93 0.30
CA TYR A 199 -26.51 -0.79 0.06
C TYR A 199 -26.50 -0.43 -1.43
N GLU A 200 -27.65 0.05 -1.91
CA GLU A 200 -27.76 0.66 -3.24
C GLU A 200 -27.00 2.00 -3.28
N GLY A 201 -26.50 2.36 -4.46
CA GLY A 201 -25.70 3.57 -4.68
C GLY A 201 -24.19 3.31 -4.80
N GLY A 202 -23.45 4.39 -5.05
CA GLY A 202 -21.99 4.38 -5.26
C GLY A 202 -21.17 4.61 -3.99
N HIS A 203 -19.89 4.93 -4.18
CA HIS A 203 -18.88 5.11 -3.12
C HIS A 203 -19.22 6.28 -2.17
N ASP A 204 -19.91 6.00 -1.07
CA ASP A 204 -20.37 7.01 -0.09
C ASP A 204 -20.54 6.42 1.32
N TYR A 205 -20.70 7.28 2.32
CA TYR A 205 -21.24 6.97 3.63
C TYR A 205 -22.62 7.60 3.81
N SER A 206 -23.58 7.05 3.06
CA SER A 206 -24.95 7.56 2.94
C SER A 206 -25.71 7.62 4.27
N GLN A 207 -26.80 8.40 4.30
CA GLN A 207 -27.65 8.53 5.48
C GLN A 207 -28.11 7.16 6.00
N VAL A 208 -28.61 6.27 5.13
CA VAL A 208 -29.09 4.96 5.57
C VAL A 208 -27.98 4.11 6.20
N MET A 209 -26.74 4.22 5.72
CA MET A 209 -25.59 3.58 6.34
C MET A 209 -25.29 4.19 7.72
N ARG A 210 -25.41 5.52 7.89
CA ARG A 210 -25.22 6.19 9.18
C ARG A 210 -26.29 5.76 10.20
N GLU A 211 -27.55 5.66 9.78
CA GLU A 211 -28.67 5.18 10.59
C GLU A 211 -28.44 3.75 11.10
N THR A 212 -27.92 2.85 10.25
CA THR A 212 -27.56 1.48 10.65
C THR A 212 -26.32 1.45 11.53
N MET A 213 -25.27 2.23 11.23
CA MET A 213 -24.07 2.27 12.07
C MET A 213 -24.37 2.77 13.50
N VAL A 214 -25.21 3.79 13.64
CA VAL A 214 -25.64 4.28 14.96
C VAL A 214 -26.38 3.19 15.72
N ALA A 215 -27.30 2.48 15.07
CA ALA A 215 -28.02 1.37 15.66
C ALA A 215 -27.08 0.24 16.13
N PHE A 216 -26.08 -0.09 15.31
CA PHE A 216 -25.05 -1.08 15.61
C PHE A 216 -24.24 -0.67 16.86
N PHE A 217 -23.77 0.58 16.95
CA PHE A 217 -23.05 1.03 18.15
C PHE A 217 -23.94 1.13 19.38
N GLU A 218 -25.19 1.58 19.27
CA GLU A 218 -26.13 1.57 20.39
C GLU A 218 -26.35 0.15 20.95
N LYS A 219 -26.44 -0.86 20.07
CA LYS A 219 -26.55 -2.26 20.45
C LYS A 219 -25.28 -2.77 21.14
N HIS A 220 -24.14 -2.64 20.49
CA HIS A 220 -22.91 -3.33 20.92
C HIS A 220 -22.10 -2.58 21.99
N LEU A 221 -22.25 -1.26 22.11
CA LEU A 221 -21.50 -0.45 23.07
C LEU A 221 -22.37 0.06 24.23
N MET A 222 -23.68 0.21 24.02
CA MET A 222 -24.60 0.69 25.06
C MET A 222 -25.58 -0.37 25.58
N GLY A 223 -25.63 -1.55 24.94
CA GLY A 223 -26.57 -2.61 25.30
C GLY A 223 -28.04 -2.25 25.04
N LYS A 224 -28.31 -1.30 24.14
CA LYS A 224 -29.68 -0.92 23.77
C LYS A 224 -30.25 -1.92 22.78
N ASP A 225 -31.48 -2.36 23.03
CA ASP A 225 -32.25 -3.11 22.04
C ASP A 225 -32.82 -2.15 20.99
N ASN A 226 -32.61 -2.47 19.71
CA ASN A 226 -33.12 -1.71 18.56
C ASN A 226 -33.28 -2.63 17.36
N ASP A 227 -34.00 -2.18 16.34
CA ASP A 227 -34.32 -2.95 15.13
C ASP A 227 -33.23 -2.89 14.04
N GLY A 228 -32.02 -2.43 14.38
CA GLY A 228 -30.91 -2.27 13.44
C GLY A 228 -30.93 -0.96 12.66
N LYS A 229 -31.85 -0.03 12.96
CA LYS A 229 -31.90 1.28 12.29
C LYS A 229 -32.36 2.40 13.22
N ILE A 230 -31.58 3.47 13.33
CA ILE A 230 -31.98 4.68 14.05
C ILE A 230 -32.17 5.82 13.05
N PRO A 231 -33.38 6.40 12.87
CA PRO A 231 -33.60 7.51 11.96
C PRO A 231 -32.67 8.70 12.25
N GLU A 232 -32.04 9.22 11.19
CA GLU A 232 -31.18 10.39 11.30
C GLU A 232 -32.05 11.64 11.47
N PRO A 233 -31.90 12.40 12.58
CA PRO A 233 -32.62 13.64 12.74
C PRO A 233 -32.05 14.70 11.78
N GLN A 234 -32.70 15.86 11.69
CA GLN A 234 -32.04 17.02 11.08
C GLN A 234 -30.75 17.33 11.85
N LEU A 235 -29.64 17.40 11.12
CA LEU A 235 -28.31 17.67 11.67
C LEU A 235 -27.88 19.09 11.34
N ASP A 236 -27.58 19.86 12.38
CA ASP A 236 -26.95 21.17 12.24
C ASP A 236 -25.44 20.94 12.14
N VAL A 237 -24.93 20.88 10.91
CA VAL A 237 -23.49 20.79 10.65
C VAL A 237 -22.89 22.19 10.63
N LEU A 238 -21.78 22.36 11.35
CA LEU A 238 -20.95 23.56 11.35
C LEU A 238 -20.29 23.76 9.99
N ALA A 239 -19.98 25.01 9.65
CA ALA A 239 -19.21 25.33 8.46
C ALA A 239 -17.76 24.78 8.60
N PRO A 240 -17.10 24.38 7.49
CA PRO A 240 -15.75 23.82 7.54
C PRO A 240 -14.72 24.69 8.26
N GLU A 241 -14.86 26.02 8.22
CA GLU A 241 -13.99 26.99 8.87
C GLU A 241 -14.17 26.99 10.41
N GLU A 242 -15.37 26.64 10.89
CA GLU A 242 -15.66 26.53 12.33
C GLU A 242 -15.07 25.25 12.94
N LEU A 243 -14.70 24.28 12.10
CA LEU A 243 -14.11 23.00 12.50
C LEU A 243 -12.57 23.03 12.47
N GLN A 244 -11.96 24.10 11.98
CA GLN A 244 -10.50 24.25 11.95
C GLN A 244 -9.95 24.43 13.36
N VAL A 245 -8.87 23.70 13.65
CA VAL A 245 -8.16 23.75 14.93
C VAL A 245 -6.94 24.65 14.84
N LEU A 246 -6.27 24.67 13.69
CA LEU A 246 -5.08 25.49 13.47
C LEU A 246 -5.48 26.90 13.09
N ASP A 247 -4.86 27.87 13.76
CA ASP A 247 -4.95 29.28 13.38
C ASP A 247 -3.94 29.61 12.26
N GLU A 248 -3.81 30.90 11.91
CA GLU A 248 -2.85 31.37 10.91
C GLU A 248 -1.39 30.98 11.20
N LYS A 249 -1.06 30.55 12.43
CA LYS A 249 0.29 30.12 12.82
C LYS A 249 0.59 28.68 12.39
N GLY A 250 -0.43 27.93 11.97
CA GLY A 250 -0.29 26.55 11.49
C GLY A 250 0.00 25.54 12.60
N LEU A 251 0.70 24.46 12.24
CA LEU A 251 1.01 23.37 13.18
C LEU A 251 1.87 23.87 14.36
N PRO A 252 1.73 23.25 15.56
CA PRO A 252 2.58 23.57 16.71
C PRO A 252 4.08 23.49 16.39
N GLU A 253 4.88 24.33 17.05
CA GLU A 253 6.34 24.32 16.90
C GLU A 253 6.92 22.92 17.10
N GLY A 254 7.81 22.49 16.20
CA GLY A 254 8.41 21.16 16.19
C GLY A 254 7.60 20.06 15.50
N SER A 255 6.39 20.37 15.01
CA SER A 255 5.63 19.44 14.17
C SER A 255 6.32 19.19 12.84
N LEU A 256 6.29 17.93 12.38
CA LEU A 256 6.90 17.52 11.11
C LEU A 256 5.81 17.09 10.13
N PHE A 257 5.87 17.61 8.91
CA PHE A 257 5.15 17.02 7.78
C PHE A 257 5.84 15.73 7.33
N VAL A 258 5.15 14.91 6.53
CA VAL A 258 5.66 13.59 6.08
C VAL A 258 7.10 13.65 5.56
N PRO A 259 7.48 14.54 4.63
CA PRO A 259 8.86 14.52 4.11
C PRO A 259 9.90 14.86 5.19
N GLN A 260 9.55 15.72 6.15
CA GLN A 260 10.45 16.08 7.25
C GLN A 260 10.56 14.95 8.27
N LEU A 261 9.45 14.26 8.55
CA LEU A 261 9.44 13.06 9.38
C LEU A 261 10.29 11.96 8.75
N VAL A 262 10.15 11.74 7.44
CA VAL A 262 10.96 10.76 6.69
C VAL A 262 12.44 11.09 6.79
N ALA A 263 12.83 12.35 6.56
CA ALA A 263 14.23 12.78 6.68
C ALA A 263 14.78 12.48 8.08
N LYS A 264 14.05 12.86 9.13
CA LYS A 264 14.44 12.57 10.52
C LYS A 264 14.59 11.07 10.78
N LEU A 265 13.62 10.26 10.36
CA LEU A 265 13.67 8.80 10.52
C LEU A 265 14.84 8.18 9.75
N ALA A 266 15.18 8.71 8.58
CA ALA A 266 16.33 8.26 7.80
C ALA A 266 17.64 8.58 8.53
N ASP A 267 17.79 9.80 9.06
CA ASP A 267 18.98 10.20 9.84
C ASP A 267 19.15 9.28 11.06
N GLU A 268 18.07 9.07 11.84
CA GLU A 268 18.07 8.14 12.98
C GLU A 268 18.51 6.72 12.59
N LYS A 269 18.03 6.22 11.44
CA LYS A 269 18.39 4.89 10.93
C LYS A 269 19.84 4.80 10.50
N VAL A 270 20.39 5.84 9.87
CA VAL A 270 21.80 5.91 9.47
C VAL A 270 22.70 5.98 10.69
N GLU A 271 22.36 6.80 11.68
CA GLU A 271 23.12 6.94 12.93
C GLU A 271 23.08 5.67 13.77
N SER A 272 21.94 4.97 13.80
CA SER A 272 21.78 3.71 14.54
C SER A 272 22.21 2.46 13.75
N PHE A 273 22.75 2.62 12.54
CA PHE A 273 23.08 1.47 11.70
C PHE A 273 24.26 0.70 12.28
N GLU A 274 23.97 -0.45 12.86
CA GLU A 274 24.97 -1.44 13.23
C GLU A 274 24.98 -2.56 12.20
N SER A 275 26.15 -2.82 11.62
CA SER A 275 26.30 -3.88 10.62
C SER A 275 26.32 -5.29 11.22
N GLU A 276 25.90 -5.48 12.47
CA GLU A 276 25.99 -6.73 13.23
C GLU A 276 27.41 -7.35 13.19
N GLY A 277 28.45 -6.50 13.15
CA GLY A 277 29.85 -6.92 13.03
C GLY A 277 30.28 -7.40 11.64
N LYS A 278 29.46 -7.16 10.61
CA LYS A 278 29.74 -7.47 9.19
C LYS A 278 30.25 -6.23 8.47
N ASP A 279 31.18 -6.41 7.54
CA ASP A 279 31.73 -5.27 6.78
C ASP A 279 31.76 -5.59 5.27
N TRP A 280 31.21 -4.69 4.44
CA TRP A 280 31.31 -4.79 2.98
C TRP A 280 32.76 -4.79 2.48
N ALA A 281 33.69 -4.17 3.22
CA ALA A 281 35.11 -4.22 2.92
C ALA A 281 35.69 -5.63 3.11
N ASN A 282 35.14 -6.44 4.03
CA ASN A 282 35.58 -7.81 4.30
C ASN A 282 34.94 -8.81 3.32
N PRO A 283 35.71 -9.46 2.43
CA PRO A 283 35.15 -10.41 1.47
C PRO A 283 34.38 -11.58 2.08
N LYS A 284 34.68 -11.97 3.33
CA LYS A 284 34.00 -13.06 4.03
C LYS A 284 32.58 -12.70 4.48
N ASP A 285 32.28 -11.42 4.65
CA ASP A 285 30.97 -10.95 5.11
C ASP A 285 30.03 -10.61 3.95
N ARG A 286 30.58 -10.34 2.76
CA ARG A 286 29.81 -9.98 1.56
C ARG A 286 28.70 -10.98 1.20
N PRO A 287 28.87 -12.31 1.28
CA PRO A 287 27.79 -13.25 0.98
C PRO A 287 26.57 -13.04 1.90
N THR A 288 26.81 -12.93 3.21
CA THR A 288 25.74 -12.67 4.20
C THR A 288 25.08 -11.31 3.99
N LEU A 289 25.87 -10.27 3.72
CA LEU A 289 25.33 -8.93 3.46
C LEU A 289 24.49 -8.87 2.17
N ARG A 290 24.91 -9.59 1.12
CA ARG A 290 24.09 -9.75 -0.10
C ARG A 290 22.79 -10.48 0.16
N GLN A 291 22.84 -11.57 0.95
CA GLN A 291 21.64 -12.31 1.33
C GLN A 291 20.64 -11.42 2.05
N ALA A 292 21.11 -10.65 3.04
CA ALA A 292 20.26 -9.71 3.77
C ALA A 292 19.65 -8.64 2.84
N LEU A 293 20.40 -8.16 1.85
CA LEU A 293 19.87 -7.22 0.85
C LEU A 293 18.75 -7.85 0.01
N VAL A 294 18.96 -9.08 -0.47
CA VAL A 294 17.96 -9.83 -1.24
C VAL A 294 16.70 -10.06 -0.42
N GLU A 295 16.82 -10.56 0.80
CA GLU A 295 15.68 -10.96 1.64
C GLU A 295 14.94 -9.76 2.25
N LYS A 296 15.67 -8.75 2.75
CA LYS A 296 15.08 -7.65 3.53
C LYS A 296 14.73 -6.42 2.70
N VAL A 297 15.37 -6.24 1.54
CA VAL A 297 15.20 -5.02 0.72
C VAL A 297 14.58 -5.33 -0.64
N PHE A 298 15.04 -6.38 -1.31
CA PHE A 298 14.57 -6.72 -2.66
C PHE A 298 13.37 -7.66 -2.70
N GLY A 299 12.90 -8.14 -1.54
CA GLY A 299 11.73 -9.02 -1.44
C GLY A 299 11.97 -10.43 -1.97
N GLY A 300 13.24 -10.87 -1.97
CA GLY A 300 13.64 -12.16 -2.52
C GLY A 300 13.83 -12.15 -4.04
N PHE A 301 14.54 -13.16 -4.52
CA PHE A 301 14.70 -13.46 -5.95
C PHE A 301 14.09 -14.83 -6.27
N PRO A 302 13.75 -15.12 -7.54
CA PRO A 302 13.23 -16.43 -7.94
C PRO A 302 14.16 -17.62 -7.64
N VAL A 303 15.48 -17.38 -7.49
CA VAL A 303 16.47 -18.38 -7.09
C VAL A 303 17.44 -17.78 -6.05
N ASP A 304 18.12 -18.64 -5.30
CA ASP A 304 19.10 -18.23 -4.30
C ASP A 304 20.50 -18.03 -4.90
N ILE A 305 20.84 -16.76 -5.16
CA ILE A 305 22.16 -16.38 -5.69
C ILE A 305 23.27 -16.61 -4.66
N VAL A 306 22.96 -16.59 -3.36
CA VAL A 306 23.96 -16.77 -2.29
C VAL A 306 24.31 -18.24 -2.09
N ALA A 307 23.37 -19.15 -2.36
CA ALA A 307 23.65 -20.58 -2.50
C ALA A 307 24.46 -20.93 -3.76
N GLY A 308 24.75 -19.94 -4.63
CA GLY A 308 25.52 -20.11 -5.86
C GLY A 308 24.68 -20.54 -7.06
N GLU A 309 23.35 -20.57 -6.94
CA GLU A 309 22.47 -20.78 -8.08
C GLU A 309 22.52 -19.56 -9.00
N LYS A 310 22.70 -19.82 -10.30
CA LYS A 310 22.75 -18.75 -11.30
C LYS A 310 21.34 -18.49 -11.83
N PRO A 311 21.01 -17.23 -12.17
CA PRO A 311 19.78 -16.95 -12.90
C PRO A 311 19.65 -17.84 -14.13
N GLN A 312 18.50 -18.50 -14.27
CA GLN A 312 18.14 -19.18 -15.50
C GLN A 312 17.35 -18.20 -16.35
N ALA A 313 17.97 -17.74 -17.43
CA ALA A 313 17.32 -16.89 -18.41
C ALA A 313 17.54 -17.45 -19.81
N THR A 314 16.54 -17.32 -20.66
CA THR A 314 16.57 -17.74 -22.05
C THR A 314 16.50 -16.52 -22.94
N LEU A 315 17.35 -16.51 -23.96
CA LEU A 315 17.24 -15.58 -25.08
C LEU A 315 16.35 -16.24 -26.13
N GLU A 316 15.25 -15.58 -26.45
CA GLU A 316 14.33 -16.00 -27.51
C GLU A 316 14.43 -15.01 -28.66
N GLU A 317 14.65 -15.50 -29.88
CA GLU A 317 14.55 -14.69 -31.09
C GLU A 317 13.19 -14.92 -31.76
N LYS A 318 12.41 -13.85 -31.97
CA LYS A 318 11.11 -13.91 -32.62
C LYS A 318 10.93 -12.73 -33.56
N GLY A 319 10.67 -13.00 -34.83
CA GLY A 319 10.39 -11.93 -35.82
C GLY A 319 11.57 -11.01 -36.14
N GLY A 320 12.80 -11.37 -35.75
CA GLY A 320 13.99 -10.53 -35.90
C GLY A 320 14.37 -9.75 -34.63
N GLU A 321 13.61 -9.91 -33.55
CA GLU A 321 13.84 -9.30 -32.25
C GLU A 321 14.29 -10.34 -31.23
N SER A 322 15.06 -9.89 -30.23
CA SER A 322 15.52 -10.72 -29.12
C SER A 322 14.76 -10.36 -27.83
N TYR A 323 14.43 -11.38 -27.06
CA TYR A 323 13.73 -11.26 -25.78
C TYR A 323 14.47 -12.06 -24.72
N LEU A 324 14.56 -11.50 -23.53
CA LEU A 324 15.02 -12.17 -22.33
C LEU A 324 13.81 -12.64 -21.53
N GLU A 325 13.63 -13.95 -21.36
CA GLU A 325 12.75 -14.45 -20.30
C GLU A 325 13.53 -14.46 -18.97
N SER A 326 13.30 -13.44 -18.14
CA SER A 326 14.05 -13.27 -16.88
C SER A 326 13.50 -14.13 -15.74
N GLU A 327 12.21 -14.44 -15.78
CA GLU A 327 11.52 -15.43 -14.96
C GLU A 327 10.30 -15.97 -15.73
N PRO A 328 9.72 -17.13 -15.36
CA PRO A 328 8.63 -17.74 -16.11
C PRO A 328 7.48 -16.77 -16.41
N GLY A 329 7.23 -16.50 -17.70
CA GLY A 329 6.18 -15.60 -18.16
C GLY A 329 6.56 -14.11 -18.24
N VAL A 330 7.76 -13.71 -17.79
CA VAL A 330 8.26 -12.32 -17.90
C VAL A 330 9.27 -12.24 -19.04
N ARG A 331 8.80 -11.79 -20.21
CA ARG A 331 9.63 -11.57 -21.40
C ARG A 331 9.96 -10.09 -21.55
N LEU A 332 11.25 -9.79 -21.63
CA LEU A 332 11.78 -8.43 -21.69
C LEU A 332 12.46 -8.20 -23.04
N PRO A 333 12.11 -7.13 -23.77
CA PRO A 333 12.83 -6.73 -24.97
C PRO A 333 14.30 -6.52 -24.65
N MET A 334 15.15 -7.16 -25.45
CA MET A 334 16.59 -7.08 -25.29
C MET A 334 17.26 -7.06 -26.65
N THR A 335 18.24 -6.18 -26.87
CA THR A 335 19.14 -6.31 -28.02
C THR A 335 20.38 -7.08 -27.61
N ILE A 336 20.86 -7.96 -28.49
CA ILE A 336 22.12 -8.68 -28.31
C ILE A 336 23.09 -8.33 -29.44
N PRO A 337 24.40 -8.27 -29.15
CA PRO A 337 25.41 -8.06 -30.18
C PRO A 337 25.36 -9.14 -31.27
N PRO A 338 25.81 -8.84 -32.50
CA PRO A 338 26.03 -9.87 -33.51
C PRO A 338 27.08 -10.89 -33.04
N LYS A 339 26.77 -12.18 -33.14
CA LYS A 339 27.70 -13.26 -32.72
C LYS A 339 29.03 -13.25 -33.46
N ASP A 340 29.01 -12.80 -34.72
CA ASP A 340 30.18 -12.72 -35.59
C ASP A 340 30.91 -11.37 -35.48
N SER A 341 30.54 -10.50 -34.54
CA SER A 341 31.21 -9.21 -34.40
C SER A 341 32.67 -9.37 -33.95
N PRO A 342 33.63 -8.66 -34.58
CA PRO A 342 35.03 -8.66 -34.18
C PRO A 342 35.30 -7.86 -32.89
N GLN A 343 34.30 -7.21 -32.30
CA GLN A 343 34.44 -6.36 -31.10
C GLN A 343 33.76 -6.97 -29.86
N THR A 344 33.47 -8.27 -29.87
CA THR A 344 32.73 -8.95 -28.80
C THR A 344 33.51 -9.14 -27.50
N ASP A 345 34.81 -8.86 -27.44
CA ASP A 345 35.63 -9.04 -26.22
C ASP A 345 35.06 -8.27 -25.00
N ARG A 346 34.33 -7.18 -25.24
CA ARG A 346 33.62 -6.40 -24.21
C ARG A 346 32.21 -6.07 -24.64
N ILE A 347 31.25 -6.42 -23.79
CA ILE A 347 29.83 -6.14 -23.98
C ILE A 347 29.37 -5.20 -22.87
N ILE A 348 28.77 -4.07 -23.24
CA ILE A 348 28.12 -3.14 -22.32
C ILE A 348 26.62 -3.39 -22.38
N LEU A 349 26.07 -3.93 -21.29
CA LEU A 349 24.62 -4.00 -21.06
C LEU A 349 24.14 -2.62 -20.60
N VAL A 350 23.33 -1.98 -21.43
CA VAL A 350 22.70 -0.70 -21.16
C VAL A 350 21.27 -0.94 -20.66
N LEU A 351 20.99 -0.54 -19.42
CA LEU A 351 19.67 -0.60 -18.81
C LEU A 351 18.96 0.74 -19.03
N GLY A 352 17.73 0.72 -19.54
CA GLY A 352 16.96 1.95 -19.67
C GLY A 352 15.62 1.81 -20.38
N ASP A 353 14.91 2.94 -20.44
CA ASP A 353 13.63 3.08 -21.09
C ASP A 353 13.82 3.38 -22.59
N TYR A 354 14.17 2.35 -23.34
CA TYR A 354 14.45 2.46 -24.76
C TYR A 354 13.29 1.91 -25.61
N PRO A 355 13.06 2.48 -26.80
CA PRO A 355 12.18 1.84 -27.77
C PRO A 355 12.74 0.49 -28.20
N GLU A 356 11.85 -0.38 -28.67
CA GLU A 356 12.21 -1.68 -29.22
C GLU A 356 13.28 -1.55 -30.32
N GLY A 357 14.32 -2.38 -30.24
CA GLY A 357 15.43 -2.39 -31.20
C GLY A 357 16.45 -1.25 -31.05
N PHE A 358 16.40 -0.44 -30.00
CA PHE A 358 17.43 0.57 -29.73
C PHE A 358 18.80 -0.07 -29.51
N ALA A 359 19.80 0.42 -30.25
CA ALA A 359 21.20 0.08 -30.10
C ALA A 359 22.05 1.38 -30.07
N PRO A 360 22.94 1.57 -29.08
CA PRO A 360 23.87 2.69 -29.04
C PRO A 360 24.81 2.72 -30.26
N ASP A 361 25.28 3.91 -30.64
CA ASP A 361 26.27 4.07 -31.70
C ASP A 361 27.63 3.45 -31.30
N ASN A 362 28.20 2.61 -32.16
CA ASN A 362 29.29 1.68 -31.83
C ASN A 362 30.71 2.24 -32.05
N ASN A 363 30.88 3.56 -32.06
CA ASN A 363 32.16 4.23 -32.29
C ASN A 363 33.20 4.09 -31.14
N THR A 364 33.02 3.15 -30.22
CA THR A 364 33.78 3.01 -28.97
C THR A 364 34.61 1.73 -28.85
N GLY A 365 34.52 0.82 -29.83
CA GLY A 365 35.26 -0.46 -29.79
C GLY A 365 34.72 -1.47 -28.78
N CYS A 366 33.48 -1.29 -28.33
CA CYS A 366 32.72 -2.22 -27.49
C CYS A 366 31.41 -2.55 -28.19
N GLU A 367 30.89 -3.74 -27.93
CA GLU A 367 29.55 -4.13 -28.33
C GLU A 367 28.52 -3.76 -27.25
N PHE A 368 27.29 -3.50 -27.67
CA PHE A 368 26.22 -3.08 -26.77
C PHE A 368 25.08 -4.11 -26.78
N ALA A 369 24.59 -4.41 -25.59
CA ALA A 369 23.29 -5.03 -25.39
C ALA A 369 22.40 -4.00 -24.70
N THR A 370 21.12 -3.96 -25.03
CA THR A 370 20.15 -3.09 -24.35
C THR A 370 19.09 -3.96 -23.69
N LEU A 371 18.66 -3.61 -22.49
CA LEU A 371 17.55 -4.25 -21.80
C LEU A 371 16.61 -3.17 -21.28
N SER A 372 15.32 -3.29 -21.60
CA SER A 372 14.27 -2.57 -20.89
C SER A 372 13.79 -3.44 -19.73
N PRO A 373 14.08 -3.07 -18.46
CA PRO A 373 13.55 -3.80 -17.31
C PRO A 373 12.02 -3.89 -17.36
N ARG A 374 11.43 -4.87 -16.68
CA ARG A 374 9.98 -5.07 -16.69
C ARG A 374 9.23 -3.78 -16.31
N GLY A 375 8.13 -3.49 -17.02
CA GLY A 375 7.36 -2.27 -16.79
C GLY A 375 7.91 -1.02 -17.45
N THR A 376 9.05 -1.10 -18.12
CA THR A 376 9.64 0.02 -18.88
C THR A 376 9.64 -0.31 -20.38
N GLY A 377 9.92 0.69 -21.21
CA GLY A 377 10.02 0.53 -22.66
C GLY A 377 8.77 -0.12 -23.26
N PRO A 378 8.91 -1.14 -24.13
CA PRO A 378 7.78 -1.85 -24.73
C PRO A 378 6.94 -2.67 -23.73
N THR A 379 7.43 -2.94 -22.52
CA THR A 379 6.68 -3.66 -21.46
C THR A 379 5.93 -2.72 -20.52
N ARG A 380 5.93 -1.41 -20.81
CA ARG A 380 5.26 -0.40 -20.00
C ARG A 380 3.76 -0.65 -19.95
N TRP A 381 3.20 -0.53 -18.75
CA TRP A 381 1.76 -0.56 -18.57
C TRP A 381 1.18 0.81 -18.95
N PRO A 382 0.19 0.90 -19.86
CA PRO A 382 -0.39 2.19 -20.23
C PRO A 382 -0.98 2.85 -18.97
N SER A 383 -0.44 4.01 -18.61
CA SER A 383 -0.77 4.73 -17.38
C SER A 383 -2.28 4.95 -17.28
N ALA A 384 -2.93 4.35 -16.29
CA ALA A 384 -4.32 4.67 -15.98
C ALA A 384 -4.35 5.96 -15.17
N ASN A 385 -4.37 7.13 -15.83
CA ASN A 385 -4.68 8.43 -15.22
C ASN A 385 -3.99 8.74 -13.85
N THR A 386 -2.75 8.31 -13.65
CA THR A 386 -2.01 8.63 -12.43
C THR A 386 -1.22 9.91 -12.64
N VAL A 387 -1.62 10.96 -11.92
CA VAL A 387 -0.92 12.26 -11.88
C VAL A 387 0.58 12.03 -11.59
N ASP A 388 1.40 12.31 -12.61
CA ASP A 388 2.86 12.56 -12.64
C ASP A 388 3.86 11.40 -12.44
N CYS A 389 3.45 10.13 -12.48
CA CYS A 389 4.41 9.00 -12.47
C CYS A 389 3.87 7.79 -13.24
N GLU A 390 4.59 7.39 -14.30
CA GLU A 390 4.16 6.38 -15.26
C GLU A 390 4.18 4.95 -14.68
N ASP A 391 5.16 4.65 -13.82
CA ASP A 391 5.34 3.31 -13.24
C ASP A 391 4.60 3.10 -11.90
N TYR A 392 3.78 4.08 -11.50
CA TYR A 392 3.19 4.10 -10.17
C TYR A 392 2.39 2.83 -9.85
N LEU A 393 1.47 2.43 -10.73
CA LEU A 393 0.63 1.24 -10.53
C LEU A 393 1.46 -0.02 -10.34
N LEU A 394 2.49 -0.18 -11.17
CA LEU A 394 3.36 -1.34 -11.12
C LEU A 394 4.19 -1.36 -9.83
N ALA A 395 4.70 -0.20 -9.42
CA ALA A 395 5.41 -0.05 -8.15
C ALA A 395 4.51 -0.34 -6.94
N GLN A 396 3.25 0.09 -6.97
CA GLN A 396 2.27 -0.25 -5.94
C GLN A 396 2.02 -1.75 -5.87
N GLY A 397 1.64 -2.37 -6.99
CA GLY A 397 1.32 -3.79 -7.03
C GLY A 397 2.51 -4.66 -6.61
N SER A 398 3.70 -4.29 -7.02
CA SER A 398 4.96 -4.95 -6.62
C SER A 398 5.18 -4.93 -5.11
N ASN A 399 4.81 -3.85 -4.41
CA ASN A 399 4.89 -3.80 -2.95
C ASN A 399 3.86 -4.73 -2.28
N ILE A 400 2.63 -4.83 -2.80
CA ILE A 400 1.61 -5.75 -2.26
C ILE A 400 2.05 -7.21 -2.39
N LEU A 401 2.70 -7.56 -3.51
CA LEU A 401 3.29 -8.89 -3.73
C LEU A 401 4.52 -9.17 -2.86
N GLY A 402 5.02 -8.19 -2.10
CA GLY A 402 6.23 -8.33 -1.29
C GLY A 402 7.52 -8.36 -2.11
N ARG A 403 7.46 -8.05 -3.41
CA ARG A 403 8.59 -8.02 -4.34
C ARG A 403 8.73 -6.60 -4.90
N PRO A 404 9.37 -5.65 -4.20
CA PRO A 404 9.46 -4.26 -4.66
C PRO A 404 10.14 -4.15 -6.03
N MET A 405 9.75 -3.14 -6.81
CA MET A 405 10.20 -2.99 -8.20
C MET A 405 11.72 -2.98 -8.35
N LEU A 406 12.42 -2.29 -7.46
CA LEU A 406 13.87 -2.25 -7.47
C LEU A 406 14.51 -3.64 -7.37
N GLY A 407 13.93 -4.54 -6.57
CA GLY A 407 14.37 -5.92 -6.48
C GLY A 407 14.14 -6.69 -7.77
N GLN A 408 12.97 -6.52 -8.37
CA GLN A 408 12.64 -7.16 -9.65
C GLN A 408 13.51 -6.64 -10.81
N TRP A 409 13.79 -5.35 -10.90
CA TRP A 409 14.71 -4.79 -11.90
C TRP A 409 16.15 -5.25 -11.69
N THR A 410 16.58 -5.36 -10.42
CA THR A 410 17.89 -5.94 -10.10
C THR A 410 17.98 -7.38 -10.60
N TRP A 411 16.91 -8.16 -10.42
CA TRP A 411 16.82 -9.52 -10.96
C TRP A 411 16.88 -9.55 -12.49
N ASP A 412 16.13 -8.68 -13.18
CA ASP A 412 16.13 -8.58 -14.64
C ASP A 412 17.54 -8.30 -15.20
N ALA A 413 18.26 -7.37 -14.58
CA ALA A 413 19.65 -7.06 -14.96
C ALA A 413 20.60 -8.24 -14.72
N LEU A 414 20.47 -8.94 -13.58
CA LEU A 414 21.27 -10.13 -13.29
C LEU A 414 20.98 -11.28 -14.26
N ALA A 415 19.72 -11.48 -14.63
CA ALA A 415 19.29 -12.45 -15.64
C ALA A 415 19.88 -12.12 -17.01
N ALA A 416 19.86 -10.85 -17.42
CA ALA A 416 20.46 -10.41 -18.68
C ALA A 416 21.97 -10.64 -18.73
N VAL A 417 22.68 -10.31 -17.65
CA VAL A 417 24.13 -10.58 -17.54
C VAL A 417 24.41 -12.09 -17.61
N ALA A 418 23.59 -12.92 -16.96
CA ALA A 418 23.74 -14.37 -17.01
C ALA A 418 23.52 -14.92 -18.44
N ALA A 419 22.51 -14.40 -19.15
CA ALA A 419 22.24 -14.74 -20.54
C ALA A 419 23.39 -14.32 -21.48
N LEU A 420 23.88 -13.08 -21.37
CA LEU A 420 25.01 -12.59 -22.17
C LEU A 420 26.28 -13.41 -21.94
N ARG A 421 26.60 -13.78 -20.68
CA ARG A 421 27.77 -14.62 -20.39
C ARG A 421 27.64 -16.04 -20.92
N LYS A 422 26.42 -16.55 -21.07
CA LYS A 422 26.16 -17.85 -21.68
C LYS A 422 26.34 -17.78 -23.19
N GLU A 423 25.84 -16.71 -23.80
CA GLU A 423 25.90 -16.49 -25.25
C GLU A 423 27.30 -16.10 -25.73
N PHE A 424 28.01 -15.31 -24.92
CA PHE A 424 29.35 -14.78 -25.18
C PHE A 424 30.32 -15.15 -24.05
N PRO A 425 30.73 -16.43 -23.94
CA PRO A 425 31.50 -16.93 -22.80
C PRO A 425 32.92 -16.38 -22.68
N ASN A 426 33.45 -15.79 -23.76
CA ASN A 426 34.80 -15.21 -23.82
C ASN A 426 34.81 -13.68 -23.61
N SER A 427 33.64 -13.08 -23.39
CA SER A 427 33.46 -11.63 -23.34
C SER A 427 33.34 -11.13 -21.91
N GLU A 428 33.91 -9.97 -21.62
CA GLU A 428 33.63 -9.25 -20.37
C GLU A 428 32.31 -8.48 -20.48
N THR A 429 31.38 -8.72 -19.55
CA THR A 429 30.11 -7.97 -19.49
C THR A 429 30.19 -6.86 -18.45
N PHE A 430 29.94 -5.64 -18.89
CA PHE A 430 29.78 -4.45 -18.05
C PHE A 430 28.31 -4.04 -18.02
N VAL A 431 27.86 -3.45 -16.91
CA VAL A 431 26.49 -2.92 -16.79
C VAL A 431 26.58 -1.41 -16.67
N TYR A 432 25.83 -0.72 -17.51
CA TYR A 432 25.65 0.72 -17.49
C TYR A 432 24.15 0.99 -17.41
N GLY A 433 23.74 1.89 -16.53
CA GLY A 433 22.36 2.34 -16.42
C GLY A 433 22.32 3.85 -16.45
N GLU A 434 21.32 4.41 -17.13
CA GLU A 434 20.96 5.82 -17.01
C GLU A 434 19.87 5.92 -15.92
N GLY A 435 20.10 6.77 -14.92
CA GLY A 435 19.23 6.94 -13.76
C GLY A 435 18.50 8.27 -13.79
#